data_AF-A0A7Z9SEH1-F1
#
_entry.id   AF-A0A7Z9SEH1-F1
#
_cell.length_a   1.000
_cell.length_b   1.000
_cell.length_c   1.000
_cell.angle_alpha   90.00
_cell.angle_beta   90.00
_cell.angle_gamma   90.00
#
_symmetry.space_group_name_H-M   'P 1'
#
loop_
_entity.id
_entity.type
_entity.pdbx_description
1 polymer ?
#
loop_
_entity_poly.entity_id
_entity_poly.type
_entity_poly.pdbx_seq_one_letter_code
_entity_poly.pdbx_strand_id
1 'polypeptide(L)' 'MEINRTKIIATVGPSCSTPEMLQSLVDQGVNCFRVNLSHGTTEDKKYYFNMIQSISLSSGGRPAILGDLAGPKI' A
#
# COMPACT_ATOMS: atom_id res chain seq x y z
N MET A 1 -9.55 -23.27 -0.94
CA MET A 1 -9.25 -22.22 -1.93
C MET A 1 -7.86 -22.47 -2.47
N GLU A 2 -7.69 -22.57 -3.78
CA GLU A 2 -6.34 -22.61 -4.38
C GLU A 2 -5.57 -21.34 -3.99
N ILE A 3 -4.28 -21.50 -3.70
CA ILE A 3 -3.38 -20.37 -3.46
C ILE A 3 -3.18 -19.64 -4.80
N ASN A 4 -3.63 -18.39 -4.88
CA ASN A 4 -3.36 -17.55 -6.04
C ASN A 4 -1.86 -17.18 -6.07
N ARG A 5 -1.18 -17.55 -7.16
CA ARG A 5 0.23 -17.24 -7.39
C ARG A 5 0.43 -15.77 -7.79
N THR A 6 -0.53 -15.19 -8.50
CA THR A 6 -0.49 -13.79 -8.94
C THR A 6 -0.62 -12.87 -7.73
N LYS A 7 0.24 -11.85 -7.66
CA LYS A 7 0.21 -10.85 -6.60
C LYS A 7 -0.46 -9.58 -7.07
N ILE A 8 -1.19 -8.94 -6.15
CA ILE A 8 -1.93 -7.70 -6.42
C ILE A 8 -1.19 -6.54 -5.76
N ILE A 9 -0.93 -5.51 -6.58
CA ILE A 9 -0.34 -4.23 -6.15
C ILE A 9 -1.42 -3.15 -6.26
N ALA A 10 -1.71 -2.43 -5.17
CA ALA A 10 -2.66 -1.33 -5.15
C ALA A 10 -1.95 0.00 -4.87
N THR A 11 -2.33 1.09 -5.55
CA THR A 11 -1.77 2.42 -5.26
C THR A 11 -2.50 3.04 -4.08
N VAL A 12 -1.76 3.51 -3.08
CA VAL A 12 -2.32 4.25 -1.94
C VAL A 12 -2.36 5.74 -2.26
N GLY A 13 -3.46 6.37 -1.90
CA GLY A 13 -3.69 7.80 -2.06
C GLY A 13 -4.85 8.29 -1.19
N PRO A 14 -5.33 9.52 -1.41
CA PRO A 14 -6.36 10.14 -0.58
C PRO A 14 -7.66 9.33 -0.48
N SER A 15 -8.04 8.63 -1.55
CA SER A 15 -9.22 7.77 -1.61
C SER A 15 -9.12 6.50 -0.74
N CYS A 16 -7.94 6.18 -0.23
CA CYS A 16 -7.67 4.99 0.59
C CYS A 16 -7.00 5.37 1.92
N SER A 17 -7.45 6.49 2.52
CA SER A 17 -6.77 7.17 3.62
C SER A 17 -7.19 6.71 5.02
N THR A 18 -7.77 5.51 5.16
CA THR A 18 -8.07 4.95 6.49
C THR A 18 -7.47 3.56 6.67
N PRO A 19 -6.99 3.21 7.89
CA PRO A 19 -6.49 1.87 8.20
C PRO A 19 -7.50 0.77 7.88
N GLU A 20 -8.78 1.02 8.12
CA GLU A 20 -9.87 0.05 7.91
C GLU A 20 -10.04 -0.25 6.41
N MET A 21 -9.92 0.76 5.56
CA MET A 21 -10.00 0.59 4.11
C MET A 21 -8.81 -0.23 3.61
N LEU A 22 -7.60 0.09 4.06
CA LEU A 22 -6.41 -0.66 3.65
C LEU A 22 -6.42 -2.11 4.18
N GLN A 23 -6.94 -2.36 5.39
CA GLN A 23 -7.14 -3.72 5.90
C GLN A 23 -8.15 -4.49 5.05
N SER A 24 -9.28 -3.86 4.69
CA SER A 24 -10.28 -4.47 3.79
C SER A 24 -9.67 -4.84 2.42
N LEU A 25 -8.79 -3.99 1.87
CA LEU A 25 -8.08 -4.29 0.62
C LEU A 25 -7.13 -5.50 0.76
N VAL A 26 -6.44 -5.61 1.89
CA VAL A 26 -5.60 -6.78 2.21
C VAL A 26 -6.44 -8.05 2.33
N ASP A 27 -7.57 -7.97 3.02
CA ASP A 27 -8.49 -9.10 3.21
C ASP A 27 -9.09 -9.57 1.88
N GLN A 28 -9.21 -8.66 0.90
CA GLN A 28 -9.61 -8.96 -0.48
C GLN A 28 -8.47 -9.42 -1.39
N GLY A 29 -7.22 -9.46 -0.90
CA GLY A 29 -6.09 -10.09 -1.59
C GLY A 29 -4.98 -9.14 -2.05
N VAL A 30 -4.99 -7.86 -1.67
CA VAL A 30 -3.84 -6.97 -1.92
C VAL A 30 -2.62 -7.45 -1.16
N ASN A 31 -1.47 -7.56 -1.85
CA ASN A 31 -0.23 -8.04 -1.25
C ASN A 31 0.81 -6.93 -1.08
N CYS A 32 0.72 -5.88 -1.89
CA CYS A 32 1.64 -4.76 -1.89
C CYS A 32 0.92 -3.45 -2.11
N PHE A 33 1.33 -2.43 -1.38
CA PHE A 33 0.88 -1.07 -1.55
C PHE A 33 1.97 -0.22 -2.22
N ARG A 34 1.62 0.37 -3.37
CA ARG A 34 2.44 1.35 -4.09
C ARG A 34 2.21 2.75 -3.50
N VAL A 35 3.28 3.39 -3.04
CA VAL A 35 3.27 4.80 -2.62
C VAL A 35 3.95 5.61 -3.73
N ASN A 36 3.17 6.44 -4.42
CA ASN A 36 3.71 7.30 -5.46
C ASN A 36 4.45 8.49 -4.85
N LEU A 37 5.75 8.59 -5.13
CA LEU A 37 6.61 9.65 -4.58
C LEU A 37 6.62 10.92 -5.45
N SER A 38 5.99 10.94 -6.62
CA SER A 38 5.95 12.10 -7.53
C SER A 38 5.00 13.22 -7.09
N HIS A 39 4.04 12.93 -6.21
CA HIS A 39 3.03 13.85 -5.70
C HIS A 39 2.95 13.81 -4.17
N GLY A 40 2.29 14.81 -3.58
CA GLY A 40 2.08 14.91 -2.13
C GLY A 40 3.33 15.35 -1.36
N THR A 41 3.10 15.74 -0.11
CA THR A 41 4.13 16.18 0.83
C THR A 41 4.89 14.98 1.43
N THR A 42 6.02 15.24 2.09
CA THR A 42 6.75 14.20 2.84
C THR A 42 5.90 13.64 3.98
N GLU A 43 5.08 14.51 4.59
CA GLU A 43 4.14 14.20 5.66
C GLU A 43 3.06 13.23 5.17
N ASP A 44 2.46 13.48 4.00
CA ASP A 44 1.47 12.58 3.38
C ASP A 44 2.07 11.19 3.13
N LYS A 45 3.29 11.15 2.58
CA LYS A 45 4.00 9.90 2.33
C LYS A 45 4.21 9.15 3.65
N LYS A 46 4.74 9.84 4.68
CA LYS A 46 5.00 9.26 6.01
C LYS A 46 3.71 8.71 6.65
N TYR A 47 2.60 9.42 6.49
CA TYR A 47 1.29 8.96 6.92
C TYR A 47 0.91 7.64 6.27
N TYR A 48 1.04 7.51 4.94
CA TYR A 48 0.79 6.25 4.24
C TYR A 48 1.72 5.12 4.68
N PHE A 49 3.03 5.39 4.84
CA PHE A 49 3.98 4.39 5.34
C PHE A 49 3.61 3.88 6.74
N ASN A 50 3.21 4.78 7.64
CA ASN A 50 2.80 4.41 9.00
C ASN A 50 1.51 3.58 8.97
N MET A 51 0.55 3.98 8.14
CA MET A 51 -0.72 3.27 8.00
C MET A 51 -0.54 1.86 7.44
N ILE A 52 0.29 1.69 6.40
CA ILE A 52 0.56 0.35 5.86
C ILE A 52 1.29 -0.53 6.90
N GLN A 53 2.13 0.08 7.75
CA GLN A 53 2.80 -0.65 8.84
C GLN A 53 1.87 -1.04 9.99
N SER A 54 0.75 -0.34 10.20
CA SER A 54 -0.23 -0.71 11.23
C SER A 54 -1.15 -1.86 10.81
N ILE A 55 -1.04 -2.34 9.57
CA ILE A 55 -1.92 -3.35 8.98
C ILE A 55 -1.24 -4.72 9.00
N SER A 56 -2.05 -5.76 9.20
CA SER A 56 -1.57 -7.12 9.28
C SER A 56 -2.11 -8.01 8.16
N LEU A 57 -1.27 -8.92 7.66
CA LEU A 57 -1.72 -10.00 6.79
C LEU A 57 -2.29 -11.13 7.65
N SER A 58 -3.30 -11.84 7.14
CA SER A 58 -3.85 -13.05 7.79
C SER A 58 -2.80 -14.15 8.01
N SER A 59 -1.74 -14.18 7.20
CA SER A 59 -0.59 -15.08 7.34
C SER A 59 0.41 -14.66 8.43
N GLY A 60 0.18 -13.54 9.11
CA GLY A 60 1.17 -12.85 9.91
C GLY A 60 2.06 -11.92 9.08
N GLY A 61 2.59 -10.88 9.73
CA GLY A 61 3.39 -9.83 9.10
C GLY A 61 2.53 -8.70 8.52
N ARG A 62 3.09 -7.96 7.56
CA ARG A 62 2.47 -6.77 6.93
C ARG A 62 2.61 -6.81 5.40
N PRO A 63 1.75 -6.10 4.66
CA PRO A 63 1.89 -5.94 3.22
C PRO A 63 3.24 -5.31 2.83
N ALA A 64 3.74 -5.66 1.64
CA ALA A 64 4.93 -5.02 1.10
C ALA A 64 4.64 -3.56 0.72
N ILE A 65 5.64 -2.69 0.80
CA ILE A 65 5.53 -1.30 0.36
C ILE A 65 6.45 -1.08 -0.83
N LEU A 66 5.91 -0.57 -1.94
CA LEU A 66 6.65 -0.22 -3.15
C LEU A 66 6.70 1.30 -3.27
N GLY A 67 7.89 1.88 -3.15
CA GLY A 67 8.12 3.29 -3.42
C GLY A 67 8.31 3.53 -4.92
N ASP A 68 7.38 4.26 -5.54
CA ASP A 68 7.44 4.57 -6.97
C ASP A 68 8.09 5.95 -7.16
N LEU A 69 9.30 5.96 -7.74
CA LEU A 69 10.11 7.16 -7.95
C LEU A 69 9.58 7.94 -9.15
N ALA A 70 9.59 9.27 -9.07
CA ALA A 70 9.09 10.13 -10.14
C ALA A 70 9.85 9.99 -11.48
N GLY A 71 11.08 9.48 -11.44
CA GLY A 71 11.99 9.48 -12.59
C GLY A 71 12.43 10.90 -13.01
N PRO A 72 13.18 11.02 -14.11
CA PRO A 72 13.52 12.32 -14.70
C PRO A 72 12.27 13.01 -15.24
N LYS A 73 11.95 14.20 -14.71
CA LYS A 73 10.90 15.07 -15.26
C LYS A 73 11.52 15.95 -16.34
N ILE A 74 10.97 15.90 -17.56
CA ILE A 74 11.36 16.75 -18.71
C ILE A 74 10.39 17.93 -18.76
#